data_AF-A0A934Q7V7-F1
#
_entry.id   AF-A0A934Q7V7-F1
#
_cell.length_a   1.000
_cell.length_b   1.000
_cell.length_c   1.000
_cell.angle_alpha   90.00
_cell.angle_beta   90.00
_cell.angle_gamma   90.00
#
_symmetry.space_group_name_H-M   'P 1'
#
loop_
_entity.id
_entity.type
_entity.pdbx_description
1 polymer ?
#
loop_
_entity_poly.entity_id
_entity_poly.type
_entity_poly.pdbx_seq_one_letter_code
_entity_poly.pdbx_strand_id
1 'polypeptide(L)'
;MGLEETDFGNLAWVFRPGGNQPETVQVELVDGEASDGAVQYSLGEVVHAELTGDERIDAAVQLTRLDGNAIDEQWYLWVATDDGPSQVTLPVARMARCGTVTHSVQAVDGGVQIHESRRNIGEDALACTETGSDERTRVVSAIEARNDGEWWPVQTGPVGGFGGLCPTAAEYEAVPYDGPIHAAPDASVDAGIGNGSPLAVFALEPWPVYGEPFPRWVLVGVQQDGVMSCGWAEAGS
;
A
#
# COMPACT_ATOMS: atom_id res chain seq x y z
N MET A 1 -24.08 1.30 4.79
CA MET A 1 -23.87 0.17 5.71
C MET A 1 -22.37 -0.04 5.77
N GLY A 2 -21.78 -0.17 6.96
CA GLY A 2 -20.34 -0.45 7.10
C GLY A 2 -20.01 -1.93 6.91
N LEU A 3 -18.74 -2.28 7.04
CA LEU A 3 -18.17 -3.61 6.83
C LEU A 3 -18.04 -4.45 8.10
N GLU A 4 -18.63 -4.03 9.23
CA GLU A 4 -18.51 -4.73 10.52
C GLU A 4 -19.02 -6.17 10.47
N GLU A 5 -20.05 -6.42 9.67
CA GLU A 5 -20.67 -7.74 9.49
C GLU A 5 -20.25 -8.42 8.17
N THR A 6 -19.28 -7.85 7.44
CA THR A 6 -18.83 -8.41 6.16
C THR A 6 -18.03 -9.69 6.38
N ASP A 7 -18.42 -10.76 5.68
CA ASP A 7 -17.69 -12.01 5.64
C ASP A 7 -16.61 -12.00 4.54
N PHE A 8 -15.46 -11.43 4.87
CA PHE A 8 -14.30 -11.37 3.97
C PHE A 8 -13.79 -12.75 3.53
N GLY A 9 -14.14 -13.81 4.27
CA GLY A 9 -13.74 -15.18 3.96
C GLY A 9 -14.55 -15.83 2.84
N ASN A 10 -15.57 -15.15 2.32
CA ASN A 10 -16.41 -15.60 1.21
C ASN A 10 -16.51 -14.54 0.09
N LEU A 11 -15.54 -13.62 0.03
CA LEU A 11 -15.42 -12.63 -1.05
C LEU A 11 -14.42 -13.07 -2.12
N ALA A 12 -14.57 -12.46 -3.30
CA ALA A 12 -13.57 -12.48 -4.36
C ALA A 12 -12.48 -11.44 -4.08
N TRP A 13 -11.22 -11.84 -4.18
CA TRP A 13 -10.06 -11.02 -3.88
C TRP A 13 -9.20 -10.80 -5.12
N VAL A 14 -8.65 -9.59 -5.24
CA VAL A 14 -7.55 -9.27 -6.15
C VAL A 14 -6.25 -9.27 -5.36
N PHE A 15 -5.40 -10.28 -5.57
CA PHE A 15 -4.11 -10.41 -4.89
C PHE A 15 -2.94 -10.11 -5.83
N ARG A 16 -1.84 -9.56 -5.30
CA ARG A 16 -0.62 -9.24 -6.07
C ARG A 16 0.55 -10.14 -5.63
N PRO A 17 0.82 -11.25 -6.34
CA PRO A 17 1.87 -12.19 -5.95
C PRO A 17 3.27 -11.62 -6.15
N GLY A 18 3.93 -11.30 -5.03
CA GLY A 18 5.30 -10.81 -5.02
C GLY A 18 5.48 -9.41 -5.64
N GLY A 19 6.62 -8.80 -5.33
CA GLY A 19 7.01 -7.47 -5.84
C GLY A 19 7.35 -7.41 -7.33
N ASN A 20 7.61 -8.56 -7.95
CA ASN A 20 8.36 -8.65 -9.21
C ASN A 20 7.50 -8.98 -10.43
N GLN A 21 6.21 -9.24 -10.25
CA GLN A 21 5.28 -9.51 -11.34
C GLN A 21 4.14 -8.48 -11.34
N PRO A 22 3.79 -7.92 -12.51
CA PRO A 22 2.71 -6.94 -12.61
C PRO A 22 1.33 -7.56 -12.53
N GLU A 23 1.20 -8.87 -12.78
CA GLU A 23 -0.09 -9.52 -12.84
C GLU A 23 -0.74 -9.67 -11.47
N THR A 24 -2.02 -9.34 -11.38
CA THR A 24 -2.87 -9.68 -10.25
C THR A 24 -3.49 -11.07 -10.44
N VAL A 25 -3.76 -11.77 -9.35
CA VAL A 25 -4.51 -13.04 -9.35
C VAL A 25 -5.86 -12.84 -8.66
N GLN A 26 -6.90 -13.43 -9.22
CA GLN A 26 -8.21 -13.50 -8.56
C GLN A 26 -8.20 -14.69 -7.59
N VAL A 27 -8.63 -14.47 -6.36
CA VAL A 27 -8.69 -15.48 -5.30
C VAL A 27 -10.11 -15.52 -4.77
N GLU A 28 -10.79 -16.64 -5.03
CA GLU A 28 -12.14 -16.89 -4.51
C GLU A 28 -12.01 -17.64 -3.20
N LEU A 29 -12.17 -16.94 -2.07
CA LEU A 29 -12.15 -17.58 -0.76
C LEU A 29 -13.46 -18.31 -0.48
N VAL A 30 -13.36 -19.45 0.20
CA VAL A 30 -14.49 -20.15 0.80
C VAL A 30 -14.14 -20.44 2.25
N ASP A 31 -14.94 -19.92 3.18
CA ASP A 31 -14.69 -20.01 4.62
C ASP A 31 -13.28 -19.55 5.03
N GLY A 32 -12.78 -18.50 4.37
CA GLY A 32 -11.49 -17.87 4.66
C GLY A 32 -10.29 -18.51 3.96
N GLU A 33 -10.49 -19.52 3.12
CA GLU A 33 -9.40 -20.29 2.50
C GLU A 33 -9.58 -20.42 0.98
N ALA A 34 -8.48 -20.47 0.24
CA ALA A 34 -8.45 -20.89 -1.17
C ALA A 34 -7.15 -21.63 -1.50
N SER A 35 -7.19 -22.52 -2.49
CA SER A 35 -5.98 -23.17 -3.01
C SER A 35 -6.14 -23.62 -4.46
N ASP A 36 -5.05 -23.57 -5.21
CA ASP A 36 -4.91 -24.20 -6.54
C ASP A 36 -4.08 -25.50 -6.49
N GLY A 37 -3.78 -26.00 -5.29
CA GLY A 37 -2.96 -27.19 -5.03
C GLY A 37 -1.46 -26.92 -4.87
N ALA A 38 -0.94 -25.84 -5.47
CA ALA A 38 0.45 -25.42 -5.31
C ALA A 38 0.57 -24.22 -4.34
N VAL A 39 -0.38 -23.30 -4.43
CA VAL A 39 -0.47 -22.09 -3.63
C VAL A 39 -1.69 -22.19 -2.70
N GLN A 40 -1.53 -21.71 -1.48
CA GLN A 40 -2.61 -21.57 -0.51
C GLN A 40 -2.79 -20.11 -0.16
N TYR A 41 -4.06 -19.71 0.03
CA TYR A 41 -4.44 -18.39 0.49
C TYR A 41 -5.32 -18.54 1.72
N SER A 42 -5.03 -17.77 2.76
CA SER A 42 -5.84 -17.75 3.97
C SER A 42 -6.10 -16.32 4.45
N LEU A 43 -7.33 -16.09 4.88
CA LEU A 43 -7.74 -14.84 5.51
C LEU A 43 -7.01 -14.69 6.84
N GLY A 44 -6.41 -13.51 7.06
CA GLY A 44 -5.72 -13.17 8.29
C GLY A 44 -6.50 -12.17 9.14
N GLU A 45 -5.77 -11.22 9.71
CA GLU A 45 -6.30 -10.13 10.51
C GLU A 45 -7.31 -9.25 9.75
N VAL A 46 -8.38 -8.85 10.44
CA VAL A 46 -9.37 -7.86 9.98
C VAL A 46 -9.32 -6.67 10.95
N VAL A 47 -9.04 -5.48 10.43
CA VAL A 47 -8.99 -4.23 11.19
C VAL A 47 -10.07 -3.29 10.66
N HIS A 48 -11.17 -3.16 11.41
CA HIS A 48 -12.24 -2.22 11.08
C HIS A 48 -11.84 -0.79 11.43
N ALA A 49 -11.98 0.13 10.47
CA ALA A 49 -11.63 1.55 10.62
C ALA A 49 -12.49 2.41 9.67
N GLU A 50 -12.62 3.70 9.98
CA GLU A 50 -13.17 4.68 9.02
C GLU A 50 -12.02 5.11 8.09
N LEU A 51 -12.15 4.92 6.77
CA LEU A 51 -11.06 5.18 5.81
C LEU A 51 -11.35 6.32 4.83
N THR A 52 -12.60 6.76 4.66
CA THR A 52 -13.02 7.59 3.50
C THR A 52 -13.61 8.95 3.87
N GLY A 53 -13.81 9.21 5.16
CA GLY A 53 -14.48 10.39 5.70
C GLY A 53 -16.01 10.36 5.60
N ASP A 54 -16.64 9.21 5.36
CA ASP A 54 -18.08 9.11 5.08
C ASP A 54 -18.94 8.52 6.22
N GLU A 55 -18.34 8.36 7.40
CA GLU A 55 -18.92 7.78 8.62
C GLU A 55 -19.28 6.28 8.51
N ARG A 56 -19.03 5.62 7.37
CA ARG A 56 -19.15 4.16 7.27
C ARG A 56 -17.85 3.51 7.76
N ILE A 57 -18.00 2.36 8.40
CA ILE A 57 -16.85 1.55 8.78
C ILE A 57 -16.40 0.75 7.57
N ASP A 58 -15.13 0.90 7.24
CA ASP A 58 -14.38 0.17 6.24
C ASP A 58 -13.51 -0.90 6.94
N ALA A 59 -12.56 -1.51 6.21
CA ALA A 59 -11.61 -2.43 6.83
C ALA A 59 -10.23 -2.44 6.14
N ALA A 60 -9.17 -2.68 6.90
CA ALA A 60 -7.92 -3.23 6.37
C ALA A 60 -7.89 -4.72 6.68
N VAL A 61 -7.70 -5.55 5.65
CA VAL A 61 -7.85 -7.00 5.74
C VAL A 61 -6.62 -7.70 5.17
N GLN A 62 -6.06 -8.62 5.95
CA GLN A 62 -4.88 -9.39 5.60
C GLN A 62 -5.28 -10.61 4.76
N LEU A 63 -4.54 -10.84 3.66
CA LEU A 63 -4.54 -12.10 2.94
C LEU A 63 -3.13 -12.68 2.94
N THR A 64 -3.01 -13.93 3.40
CA THR A 64 -1.74 -14.66 3.47
C THR A 64 -1.64 -15.61 2.30
N ARG A 65 -0.56 -15.51 1.52
CA ARG A 65 -0.22 -16.45 0.45
C ARG A 65 0.95 -17.33 0.88
N LEU A 66 0.77 -18.65 0.78
CA LEU A 66 1.82 -19.64 0.96
C LEU A 66 2.12 -20.33 -0.38
N ASP A 67 3.40 -20.34 -0.76
CA ASP A 67 3.90 -20.96 -1.99
C ASP A 67 5.19 -21.73 -1.68
N GLY A 68 5.04 -23.03 -1.40
CA GLY A 68 6.11 -23.87 -0.89
C GLY A 68 6.66 -23.36 0.45
N ASN A 69 7.87 -22.79 0.42
CA ASN A 69 8.54 -22.21 1.60
C ASN A 69 8.49 -20.67 1.63
N ALA A 70 7.80 -20.05 0.68
CA ALA A 70 7.58 -18.62 0.62
C ALA A 70 6.25 -18.26 1.31
N ILE A 71 6.29 -17.17 2.08
CA ILE A 71 5.13 -16.53 2.69
C ILE A 71 5.10 -15.08 2.23
N ASP A 72 3.90 -14.64 1.84
CA ASP A 72 3.61 -13.26 1.42
C ASP A 72 2.26 -12.87 2.02
N GLU A 73 2.30 -12.08 3.09
CA GLU A 73 1.12 -11.55 3.74
C GLU A 73 0.94 -10.11 3.30
N GLN A 74 -0.26 -9.75 2.86
CA GLN A 74 -0.56 -8.39 2.40
C GLN A 74 -1.86 -7.90 3.00
N TRP A 75 -1.87 -6.64 3.42
CA TRP A 75 -3.06 -5.96 3.90
C TRP A 75 -3.63 -5.11 2.77
N TYR A 76 -4.92 -5.27 2.51
CA TYR A 76 -5.67 -4.48 1.54
C TYR A 76 -6.74 -3.68 2.26
N LEU A 77 -7.03 -2.48 1.75
CA LEU A 77 -8.19 -1.73 2.22
C LEU A 77 -9.43 -2.23 1.49
N TRP A 78 -10.54 -2.27 2.21
CA TRP A 78 -11.87 -2.59 1.73
C TRP A 78 -12.79 -1.45 2.12
N VAL A 79 -13.41 -0.81 1.13
CA VAL A 79 -14.28 0.34 1.30
C VAL A 79 -15.75 -0.08 1.25
N ALA A 80 -16.55 0.43 2.17
CA ALA A 80 -18.00 0.28 2.20
C ALA A 80 -18.65 1.18 1.15
N THR A 81 -19.08 0.60 0.02
CA THR A 81 -19.80 1.35 -1.01
C THR A 81 -21.30 1.04 -0.98
N ASP A 82 -22.10 1.79 -1.75
CA ASP A 82 -23.53 1.51 -1.90
C ASP A 82 -23.79 0.18 -2.63
N ASP A 83 -22.86 -0.27 -3.46
CA ASP A 83 -22.91 -1.54 -4.20
C ASP A 83 -22.32 -2.73 -3.41
N GLY A 84 -21.78 -2.47 -2.21
CA GLY A 84 -21.15 -3.46 -1.34
C GLY A 84 -19.66 -3.21 -1.07
N PRO A 85 -18.95 -4.19 -0.49
CA PRO A 85 -17.52 -4.06 -0.20
C PRO A 85 -16.71 -3.92 -1.49
N SER A 86 -15.84 -2.91 -1.57
CA SER A 86 -14.96 -2.66 -2.71
C SER A 86 -13.49 -2.70 -2.28
N GLN A 87 -12.69 -3.56 -2.90
CA GLN A 87 -11.28 -3.71 -2.56
C GLN A 87 -10.42 -2.63 -3.24
N VAL A 88 -9.56 -1.97 -2.47
CA VAL A 88 -8.42 -1.19 -3.00
C VAL A 88 -7.38 -2.17 -3.54
N THR A 89 -7.10 -2.13 -4.84
CA THR A 89 -6.28 -3.16 -5.51
C THR A 89 -4.78 -3.11 -5.18
N LEU A 90 -4.33 -2.04 -4.53
CA LEU A 90 -2.95 -1.85 -4.10
C LEU A 90 -2.83 -2.18 -2.60
N PRO A 91 -1.94 -3.10 -2.21
CA PRO A 91 -1.74 -3.41 -0.80
C PRO A 91 -1.13 -2.21 -0.07
N VAL A 92 -1.51 -2.06 1.20
CA VAL A 92 -1.03 -1.00 2.08
C VAL A 92 0.05 -1.47 3.02
N ALA A 93 0.15 -2.75 3.35
CA ALA A 93 1.22 -3.32 4.15
C ALA A 93 1.60 -4.71 3.62
N ARG A 94 2.83 -5.15 3.89
CA ARG A 94 3.32 -6.45 3.44
C ARG A 94 4.32 -7.04 4.42
N MET A 95 4.13 -8.32 4.73
CA MET A 95 5.12 -9.15 5.40
C MET A 95 5.60 -10.24 4.45
N ALA A 96 6.90 -10.36 4.28
CA ALA A 96 7.50 -11.49 3.57
C ALA A 96 8.68 -12.03 4.36
N ARG A 97 8.99 -13.33 4.17
CA ARG A 97 10.10 -13.99 4.88
C ARG A 97 11.43 -13.25 4.77
N CYS A 98 11.69 -12.61 3.63
CA CYS A 98 12.87 -11.81 3.39
C CYS A 98 12.39 -10.46 2.84
N GLY A 99 12.49 -9.39 3.63
CA GLY A 99 12.09 -8.05 3.19
C GLY A 99 11.37 -7.27 4.27
N THR A 100 10.26 -6.64 3.89
CA THR A 100 9.42 -5.85 4.80
C THR A 100 8.78 -6.72 5.88
N VAL A 101 8.76 -6.19 7.09
CA VAL A 101 8.10 -6.77 8.26
C VAL A 101 7.05 -5.77 8.73
N THR A 102 5.78 -6.15 8.62
CA THR A 102 4.68 -5.43 9.27
C THR A 102 4.61 -5.89 10.73
N HIS A 103 4.79 -4.98 11.69
CA HIS A 103 4.70 -5.27 13.12
C HIS A 103 3.27 -5.18 13.63
N SER A 104 2.49 -4.21 13.13
CA SER A 104 1.08 -4.06 13.45
C SER A 104 0.31 -3.22 12.43
N VAL A 105 -0.98 -3.52 12.28
CA VAL A 105 -1.97 -2.67 11.62
C VAL A 105 -3.07 -2.38 12.63
N GLN A 106 -3.35 -1.11 12.90
CA GLN A 106 -4.29 -0.71 13.95
C GLN A 106 -5.24 0.37 13.45
N ALA A 107 -6.50 0.29 13.83
CA ALA A 107 -7.46 1.36 13.58
C ALA A 107 -7.08 2.62 14.36
N VAL A 108 -7.12 3.76 13.67
CA VAL A 108 -6.95 5.10 14.26
C VAL A 108 -8.01 6.03 13.69
N ASP A 109 -8.11 7.24 14.25
CA ASP A 109 -9.02 8.25 13.69
C ASP A 109 -8.60 8.61 12.25
N GLY A 110 -9.54 8.48 11.31
CA GLY A 110 -9.35 8.74 9.89
C GLY A 110 -8.45 7.76 9.12
N GLY A 111 -8.18 6.55 9.63
CA GLY A 111 -7.44 5.55 8.86
C GLY A 111 -6.96 4.32 9.63
N VAL A 112 -5.97 3.65 9.06
CA VAL A 112 -5.19 2.59 9.72
C VAL A 112 -3.75 3.01 9.91
N GLN A 113 -3.24 2.85 11.12
CA GLN A 113 -1.83 3.03 11.45
C GLN A 113 -1.07 1.74 11.17
N ILE A 114 -0.03 1.83 10.36
CA ILE A 114 0.86 0.72 9.99
C ILE A 114 2.22 1.00 10.60
N HIS A 115 2.73 0.06 11.39
CA HIS A 115 4.10 0.03 11.89
C HIS A 115 4.87 -1.07 11.18
N GLU A 116 5.95 -0.71 10.51
CA GLU A 116 6.72 -1.64 9.68
C GLU A 116 8.22 -1.35 9.72
N SER A 117 9.03 -2.37 9.45
CA SER A 117 10.46 -2.26 9.19
C SER A 117 10.77 -2.73 7.78
N ARG A 118 11.53 -1.92 7.03
CA ARG A 118 11.92 -2.18 5.66
C ARG A 118 13.43 -2.24 5.52
N ARG A 119 13.89 -2.97 4.50
CA ARG A 119 15.29 -2.95 4.10
C ARG A 119 15.61 -1.61 3.44
N ASN A 120 16.66 -0.97 3.91
CA ASN A 120 17.23 0.25 3.35
C ASN A 120 18.23 -0.08 2.22
N ILE A 121 18.70 0.93 1.50
CA ILE A 121 19.73 0.75 0.48
C ILE A 121 20.98 0.10 1.11
N GLY A 122 21.53 -0.91 0.44
CA GLY A 122 22.72 -1.63 0.91
C GLY A 122 22.43 -2.76 1.91
N GLU A 123 21.16 -3.00 2.24
CA GLU A 123 20.73 -4.09 3.14
C GLU A 123 20.34 -5.38 2.40
N ASP A 124 20.68 -5.50 1.12
CA ASP A 124 20.37 -6.69 0.29
C ASP A 124 21.01 -7.97 0.85
N ALA A 125 22.15 -7.82 1.51
CA ALA A 125 22.89 -8.92 2.11
C ALA A 125 22.37 -9.37 3.48
N LEU A 126 21.38 -8.66 4.07
CA LEU A 126 20.80 -9.07 5.35
C LEU A 126 20.18 -10.47 5.24
N ALA A 127 20.42 -11.30 6.26
CA ALA A 127 19.78 -12.60 6.34
C ALA A 127 18.26 -12.43 6.43
N CYS A 128 17.49 -13.43 5.99
CA CYS A 128 16.02 -13.37 6.08
C CYS A 128 15.49 -13.35 7.53
N THR A 129 16.34 -13.69 8.51
CA THR A 129 16.01 -13.57 9.93
C THR A 129 16.24 -12.16 10.49
N GLU A 130 16.87 -11.27 9.72
CA GLU A 130 17.16 -9.90 10.12
C GLU A 130 16.14 -8.94 9.52
N THR A 131 15.63 -8.04 10.36
CA THR A 131 14.77 -6.93 9.96
C THR A 131 15.61 -5.82 9.36
N GLY A 132 15.07 -5.09 8.39
CA GLY A 132 15.75 -3.91 7.85
C GLY A 132 15.74 -2.73 8.83
N SER A 133 16.64 -1.77 8.62
CA SER A 133 16.85 -0.63 9.53
C SER A 133 15.87 0.53 9.36
N ASP A 134 15.09 0.53 8.28
CA ASP A 134 14.11 1.57 8.01
C ASP A 134 12.77 1.24 8.71
N GLU A 135 12.72 1.55 9.99
CA GLU A 135 11.52 1.45 10.83
C GLU A 135 10.67 2.71 10.74
N ARG A 136 9.37 2.54 10.46
CA ARG A 136 8.44 3.65 10.27
C ARG A 136 7.05 3.34 10.78
N THR A 137 6.34 4.40 11.12
CA THR A 137 4.90 4.37 11.40
C THR A 137 4.21 5.38 10.50
N ARG A 138 3.14 4.95 9.82
CA ARG A 138 2.35 5.81 8.93
C ARG A 138 0.86 5.54 9.10
N VAL A 139 0.05 6.55 8.82
CA VAL A 139 -1.42 6.44 8.78
C VAL A 139 -1.86 6.42 7.33
N VAL A 140 -2.71 5.46 6.98
CA VAL A 140 -3.23 5.27 5.63
C VAL A 140 -4.75 5.30 5.65
N SER A 141 -5.31 6.02 4.67
CA SER A 141 -6.74 6.15 4.40
C SER A 141 -7.01 5.75 2.96
N ALA A 142 -8.27 5.83 2.51
CA ALA A 142 -8.66 5.60 1.13
C ALA A 142 -9.35 6.84 0.55
N ILE A 143 -9.04 7.14 -0.70
CA ILE A 143 -9.74 8.19 -1.47
C ILE A 143 -10.14 7.64 -2.83
N GLU A 144 -11.12 8.27 -3.44
CA GLU A 144 -11.44 8.06 -4.84
C GLU A 144 -10.50 8.90 -5.72
N ALA A 145 -9.93 8.29 -6.76
CA ALA A 145 -9.02 8.98 -7.68
C ALA A 145 -9.03 8.36 -9.08
N ARG A 146 -8.70 9.16 -10.09
CA ARG A 146 -8.70 8.88 -11.54
C ARG A 146 -10.08 8.69 -12.14
N ASN A 147 -10.91 7.85 -11.52
CA ASN A 147 -12.24 7.50 -11.99
C ASN A 147 -13.20 7.35 -10.80
N ASP A 148 -14.48 7.60 -11.06
CA ASP A 148 -15.57 7.28 -10.14
C ASP A 148 -15.57 5.77 -9.84
N GLY A 149 -15.65 5.42 -8.57
CA GLY A 149 -15.55 4.08 -8.00
C GLY A 149 -14.12 3.53 -7.81
N GLU A 150 -13.08 4.26 -8.24
CA GLU A 150 -11.69 3.77 -8.14
C GLU A 150 -11.00 4.29 -6.87
N TRP A 151 -10.84 3.39 -5.89
CA TRP A 151 -10.24 3.71 -4.59
C TRP A 151 -8.72 3.53 -4.58
N TRP A 152 -8.03 4.49 -3.96
CA TRP A 152 -6.58 4.59 -3.87
C TRP A 152 -6.14 4.75 -2.41
N PRO A 153 -5.07 4.06 -1.99
CA PRO A 153 -4.53 4.22 -0.65
C PRO A 153 -3.71 5.50 -0.57
N VAL A 154 -3.94 6.31 0.47
CA VAL A 154 -3.21 7.55 0.70
C VAL A 154 -2.63 7.60 2.10
N GLN A 155 -1.38 8.05 2.22
CA GLN A 155 -0.76 8.32 3.50
C GLN A 155 -1.18 9.70 3.98
N THR A 156 -1.82 9.75 5.15
CA THR A 156 -2.30 11.01 5.78
C THR A 156 -1.42 11.47 6.93
N GLY A 157 -0.51 10.62 7.41
CA GLY A 157 0.48 10.98 8.43
C GLY A 157 1.70 10.05 8.45
N PRO A 158 2.86 10.50 8.95
CA PRO A 158 3.11 11.84 9.52
C PRO A 158 3.29 12.94 8.46
N VAL A 159 3.54 12.55 7.21
CA VAL A 159 3.55 13.42 6.02
C VAL A 159 2.59 12.85 4.98
N GLY A 160 2.03 13.70 4.14
CA GLY A 160 1.22 13.27 3.00
C GLY A 160 2.01 12.36 2.05
N GLY A 161 1.34 11.45 1.35
CA GLY A 161 2.00 10.56 0.40
C GLY A 161 1.08 9.53 -0.24
N PHE A 162 1.62 8.76 -1.17
CA PHE A 162 1.02 7.50 -1.61
C PHE A 162 0.97 6.50 -0.44
N GLY A 163 -0.19 5.90 -0.20
CA GLY A 163 -0.44 5.03 0.96
C GLY A 163 -0.17 3.54 0.75
N GLY A 164 0.12 3.13 -0.48
CA GLY A 164 0.50 1.73 -0.76
C GLY A 164 1.95 1.44 -0.39
N LEU A 165 2.41 0.23 -0.72
CA LEU A 165 3.79 -0.17 -0.50
C LEU A 165 4.73 0.70 -1.35
N CYS A 166 5.52 1.58 -0.76
CA CYS A 166 6.54 2.38 -1.45
C CYS A 166 7.78 1.50 -1.77
N PRO A 167 8.36 1.48 -2.99
CA PRO A 167 9.60 0.75 -3.26
C PRO A 167 10.80 1.30 -2.48
N THR A 168 11.90 0.57 -2.45
CA THR A 168 13.17 1.08 -1.92
C THR A 168 13.77 2.08 -2.90
N ALA A 169 14.54 3.03 -2.37
CA ALA A 169 15.30 3.96 -3.20
C ALA A 169 16.30 3.21 -4.09
N ALA A 170 16.36 3.54 -5.38
CA ALA A 170 17.34 2.98 -6.31
C ALA A 170 18.74 3.59 -6.11
N GLU A 171 18.81 4.78 -5.53
CA GLU A 171 20.03 5.54 -5.32
C GLU A 171 19.96 6.36 -4.02
N TYR A 172 21.12 6.73 -3.48
CA TYR A 172 21.22 7.53 -2.24
C TYR A 172 20.94 9.02 -2.46
N GLU A 173 20.88 9.48 -3.70
CA GLU A 173 20.77 10.90 -4.02
C GLU A 173 19.30 11.32 -4.12
N ALA A 174 18.92 12.30 -3.30
CA ALA A 174 17.66 13.02 -3.44
C ALA A 174 17.94 14.42 -3.99
N VAL A 175 17.19 14.83 -5.00
CA VAL A 175 17.33 16.14 -5.65
C VAL A 175 16.20 17.07 -5.21
N PRO A 176 16.47 18.36 -4.94
CA PRO A 176 15.41 19.32 -4.67
C PRO A 176 14.36 19.33 -5.78
N TYR A 177 13.08 19.37 -5.39
CA TYR A 177 11.96 19.33 -6.33
C TYR A 177 10.94 20.42 -5.95
N ASP A 178 10.51 21.18 -6.96
CA ASP A 178 9.55 22.28 -6.83
C ASP A 178 8.24 22.05 -7.59
N GLY A 179 8.13 20.92 -8.29
CA GLY A 179 6.91 20.49 -8.98
C GLY A 179 5.86 19.88 -8.04
N PRO A 180 4.65 19.66 -8.55
CA PRO A 180 3.58 19.03 -7.78
C PRO A 180 3.84 17.52 -7.61
N ILE A 181 3.54 17.00 -6.43
CA ILE A 181 3.54 15.57 -6.13
C ILE A 181 2.18 15.20 -5.53
N HIS A 182 1.61 14.09 -5.99
CA HIS A 182 0.26 13.65 -5.65
C HIS A 182 0.28 12.30 -4.93
N ALA A 183 -0.73 12.01 -4.09
CA ALA A 183 -0.81 10.69 -3.45
C ALA A 183 -1.37 9.59 -4.36
N ALA A 184 -2.06 9.97 -5.44
CA ALA A 184 -2.54 9.09 -6.49
C ALA A 184 -2.13 9.68 -7.85
N PRO A 185 -2.13 8.90 -8.96
CA PRO A 185 -1.87 9.41 -10.29
C PRO A 185 -3.08 10.17 -10.86
N ASP A 186 -3.50 11.20 -10.12
CA ASP A 186 -4.60 12.12 -10.39
C ASP A 186 -4.25 13.51 -9.84
N ALA A 187 -4.15 14.50 -10.72
CA ALA A 187 -3.76 15.86 -10.36
C ALA A 187 -4.81 16.59 -9.52
N SER A 188 -6.05 16.10 -9.47
CA SER A 188 -7.12 16.66 -8.64
C SER A 188 -7.03 16.24 -7.18
N VAL A 189 -6.24 15.20 -6.88
CA VAL A 189 -5.97 14.73 -5.53
C VAL A 189 -4.84 15.55 -4.90
N ASP A 190 -5.20 16.32 -3.88
CA ASP A 190 -4.23 16.92 -2.96
C ASP A 190 -4.16 16.08 -1.68
N ALA A 191 -2.98 15.51 -1.42
CA ALA A 191 -2.71 14.78 -0.18
C ALA A 191 -1.77 15.54 0.76
N GLY A 192 -1.55 16.83 0.49
CA GLY A 192 -0.70 17.69 1.28
C GLY A 192 0.79 17.39 1.21
N ILE A 193 1.23 16.73 0.13
CA ILE A 193 2.65 16.51 -0.14
C ILE A 193 3.27 17.87 -0.51
N GLY A 194 4.30 18.31 0.23
CA GLY A 194 4.98 19.58 -0.06
C GLY A 194 4.26 20.84 0.40
N ASN A 195 3.23 20.75 1.24
CA ASN A 195 2.53 21.91 1.80
C ASN A 195 3.41 22.70 2.80
N GLY A 196 4.39 23.45 2.28
CA GLY A 196 5.19 24.44 3.00
C GLY A 196 6.61 24.03 3.37
N SER A 197 7.00 22.78 3.16
CA SER A 197 8.35 22.27 3.41
C SER A 197 9.09 22.00 2.08
N PRO A 198 10.40 22.28 2.00
CA PRO A 198 11.21 21.86 0.87
C PRO A 198 11.09 20.34 0.65
N LEU A 199 10.83 19.96 -0.59
CA LEU A 199 10.78 18.57 -1.02
C LEU A 199 12.09 18.21 -1.71
N ALA A 200 12.53 16.97 -1.51
CA ALA A 200 13.49 16.31 -2.39
C ALA A 200 12.87 15.01 -2.93
N VAL A 201 13.19 14.68 -4.17
CA VAL A 201 12.75 13.45 -4.82
C VAL A 201 13.94 12.55 -5.15
N PHE A 202 13.73 11.24 -5.13
CA PHE A 202 14.73 10.25 -5.47
C PHE A 202 14.13 9.14 -6.33
N ALA A 203 14.97 8.50 -7.15
CA ALA A 203 14.54 7.37 -7.96
C ALA A 203 14.23 6.15 -7.08
N LEU A 204 13.19 5.43 -7.45
CA LEU A 204 12.78 4.18 -6.80
C LEU A 204 13.25 2.98 -7.61
N GLU A 205 13.52 1.87 -6.93
CA GLU A 205 13.70 0.60 -7.62
C GLU A 205 12.45 0.26 -8.43
N PRO A 206 12.59 -0.30 -9.64
CA PRO A 206 11.46 -0.73 -10.43
C PRO A 206 10.64 -1.74 -9.64
N TRP A 207 9.37 -1.41 -9.38
CA TRP A 207 8.45 -2.34 -8.76
C TRP A 207 7.30 -2.64 -9.73
N PRO A 208 7.38 -3.77 -10.47
CA PRO A 208 6.35 -4.19 -11.39
C PRO A 208 4.96 -4.31 -10.77
N VAL A 209 4.83 -4.40 -9.44
CA VAL A 209 3.55 -4.45 -8.71
C VAL A 209 2.58 -3.33 -9.06
N TYR A 210 3.07 -2.15 -9.48
CA TYR A 210 2.22 -1.10 -10.04
C TYR A 210 1.87 -1.37 -11.51
N GLY A 211 1.63 -2.65 -11.83
CA GLY A 211 1.70 -3.30 -13.13
C GLY A 211 0.82 -2.77 -14.27
N GLU A 212 0.08 -1.70 -14.04
CA GLU A 212 -0.48 -0.92 -15.14
C GLU A 212 0.41 0.30 -15.39
N PRO A 213 0.90 0.52 -16.61
CA PRO A 213 1.52 1.79 -16.93
C PRO A 213 0.48 2.88 -16.72
N PHE A 214 0.62 3.70 -15.68
CA PHE A 214 -0.13 4.94 -15.53
C PHE A 214 0.45 5.93 -16.53
N PRO A 215 -0.15 6.09 -17.73
CA PRO A 215 0.51 6.84 -18.78
C PRO A 215 0.60 8.29 -18.33
N ARG A 216 1.79 8.87 -18.41
CA ARG A 216 2.12 10.22 -17.90
C ARG A 216 2.29 10.33 -16.38
N TRP A 217 2.37 9.24 -15.63
CA TRP A 217 2.65 9.30 -14.19
C TRP A 217 3.84 8.43 -13.83
N VAL A 218 4.67 8.93 -12.93
CA VAL A 218 5.83 8.22 -12.38
C VAL A 218 5.72 8.27 -10.87
N LEU A 219 5.80 7.10 -10.23
CA LEU A 219 5.99 7.05 -8.80
C LEU A 219 7.44 7.43 -8.48
N VAL A 220 7.62 8.38 -7.58
CA VAL A 220 8.92 8.86 -7.10
C VAL A 220 9.01 8.71 -5.59
N GLY A 221 10.22 8.53 -5.10
CA GLY A 221 10.51 8.64 -3.68
C GLY A 221 10.48 10.10 -3.27
N VAL A 222 9.94 10.39 -2.10
CA VAL A 222 9.80 11.75 -1.58
C VAL A 222 10.48 11.81 -0.22
N GLN A 223 11.31 12.82 -0.01
CA GLN A 223 11.87 13.15 1.29
C GLN A 223 11.32 14.52 1.71
N GLN A 224 10.60 14.54 2.83
CA GLN A 224 10.02 15.74 3.42
C GLN A 224 10.20 15.70 4.94
N ASP A 225 10.76 16.76 5.53
CA ASP A 225 10.93 16.89 6.99
C ASP A 225 11.66 15.70 7.65
N GLY A 226 12.59 15.08 6.92
CA GLY A 226 13.34 13.90 7.36
C GLY A 226 12.57 12.57 7.26
N VAL A 227 11.33 12.59 6.77
CA VAL A 227 10.51 11.41 6.51
C VAL A 227 10.61 11.03 5.03
N MET A 228 10.81 9.73 4.77
CA MET A 228 10.76 9.17 3.42
C MET A 228 9.39 8.57 3.13
N SER A 229 8.78 8.95 2.02
CA SER A 229 7.52 8.41 1.50
C SER A 229 7.63 8.22 -0.03
N CYS A 230 6.51 7.93 -0.66
CA CYS A 230 6.39 7.93 -2.12
C CYS A 230 5.26 8.87 -2.54
N GLY A 231 5.30 9.32 -3.79
CA GLY A 231 4.23 10.08 -4.42
C GLY A 231 4.31 10.00 -5.94
N TRP A 232 3.27 10.49 -6.60
CA TRP A 232 3.12 10.46 -8.05
C TRP A 232 3.44 11.83 -8.64
N ALA A 233 4.35 11.86 -9.61
CA ALA A 233 4.68 13.02 -10.41
C ALA A 233 4.21 12.82 -11.86
N GLU A 234 3.80 13.89 -12.55
CA GLU A 234 3.50 13.81 -13.98
C GLU A 234 4.79 13.67 -14.81
N ALA A 235 4.82 12.71 -15.73
CA ALA A 235 5.92 12.49 -16.65
C ALA A 235 5.88 13.54 -17.77
N GLY A 236 6.81 14.50 -17.75
CA GLY A 236 7.02 15.45 -18.85
C GLY A 236 6.41 16.85 -18.67
N SER A 237 6.52 17.43 -17.47
CA SER A 237 6.41 18.88 -17.27
C SER A 237 7.62 19.62 -17.82
#